data_AF-A0A9X7F476-F1
#
_entry.id   AF-A0A9X7F476-F1
#
_cell.length_a   1.000
_cell.length_b   1.000
_cell.length_c   1.000
_cell.angle_alpha   90.00
_cell.angle_beta   90.00
_cell.angle_gamma   90.00
#
_symmetry.space_group_name_H-M   'P 1'
#
loop_
_entity.id
_entity.type
_entity.pdbx_description
1 polymer ?
#
loop_
_entity_poly.entity_id
_entity_poly.type
_entity_poly.pdbx_seq_one_letter_code
_entity_poly.pdbx_strand_id
1 'polypeptide(L)'
;MRKLKKLIRQPGVFFRDYLNKRYPVRNAEQRTTESDEPVIIDNSLYLAELENSINLPPIKVDVVFTWVNNQDPKWQQRRRQHSPTAEQNALHNNDEARFSNHNELYYSLHSVRTFLPWVNHIYIITDNQRPDWLNPADYPNVSIIDHSQIIDPQYLPTFNSHVIEAHLHNIPNLNEHFIYFNDDVFVARPLPKEHFFHANGIASLFIADKSLKQMSERGTDTPTLSASKNCIALLQQHYDCHIDRPLVHTYIPLHKSSFQFAWQHYRTEIEAFLSNRFRSNHDLNLATFLVPWLMFLNRKSTVGNEICYYFNIRSNKAPAQYIKLLENKKNGRQPHSFCANDFHSQQQIKNYQDKLIQMLENYFKTK
;
A
#
# COMPACT_ATOMS: atom_id res chain seq x y z
N MET A 1 17.05 -31.52 8.77
CA MET A 1 18.37 -32.06 8.36
C MET A 1 19.34 -31.03 7.77
N ARG A 2 18.94 -30.15 6.83
CA ARG A 2 19.85 -29.18 6.16
C ARG A 2 20.53 -28.16 7.10
N LYS A 3 19.81 -27.63 8.11
CA LYS A 3 20.33 -26.64 9.09
C LYS A 3 21.38 -27.24 10.03
N LEU A 4 21.13 -28.42 10.59
CA LEU A 4 22.05 -29.11 11.50
C LEU A 4 23.36 -29.49 10.81
N LYS A 5 23.27 -29.98 9.55
CA LYS A 5 24.44 -30.27 8.72
C LYS A 5 25.27 -29.01 8.40
N LYS A 6 24.61 -27.86 8.20
CA LYS A 6 25.27 -26.57 7.97
C LYS A 6 25.95 -26.03 9.24
N LEU A 7 25.30 -26.18 10.41
CA LEU A 7 25.90 -25.84 11.70
C LEU A 7 27.19 -26.62 11.96
N ILE A 8 27.19 -27.93 11.68
CA ILE A 8 28.35 -28.80 11.90
C ILE A 8 29.46 -28.54 10.86
N ARG A 9 29.12 -28.45 9.57
CA ARG A 9 30.13 -28.37 8.48
C ARG A 9 30.61 -26.95 8.19
N GLN A 10 29.80 -25.94 8.44
CA GLN A 10 30.08 -24.53 8.14
C GLN A 10 29.47 -23.62 9.21
N PRO A 11 29.94 -23.71 10.48
CA PRO A 11 29.34 -22.99 11.61
C PRO A 11 29.28 -21.48 11.37
N GLY A 12 30.33 -20.86 10.82
CA GLY A 12 30.32 -19.43 10.50
C GLY A 12 29.20 -19.04 9.52
N VAL A 13 28.97 -19.84 8.47
CA VAL A 13 27.89 -19.61 7.50
C VAL A 13 26.52 -19.85 8.15
N PHE A 14 26.42 -20.82 9.06
CA PHE A 14 25.20 -21.04 9.83
C PHE A 14 24.87 -19.84 10.72
N PHE A 15 25.83 -19.36 11.53
CA PHE A 15 25.61 -18.22 12.42
C PHE A 15 25.36 -16.93 11.66
N ARG A 16 26.09 -16.67 10.57
CA ARG A 16 25.80 -15.55 9.67
C ARG A 16 24.36 -15.61 9.16
N ASP A 17 23.93 -16.74 8.61
CA ASP A 17 22.56 -16.89 8.08
C ASP A 17 21.49 -16.86 9.17
N TYR A 18 21.80 -17.35 10.38
CA TYR A 18 20.92 -17.29 11.54
C TYR A 18 20.76 -15.85 12.03
N LEU A 19 21.87 -15.13 12.21
CA LEU A 19 21.90 -13.74 12.63
C LEU A 19 21.27 -12.83 11.59
N ASN A 20 21.58 -12.97 10.30
CA ASN A 20 20.94 -12.18 9.23
C ASN A 20 19.43 -12.41 9.12
N LYS A 21 18.93 -13.58 9.57
CA LYS A 21 17.48 -13.83 9.64
C LYS A 21 16.82 -13.20 10.85
N ARG A 22 17.58 -13.03 11.95
CA ARG A 22 17.09 -12.47 13.21
C ARG A 22 17.26 -10.95 13.29
N TYR A 23 18.35 -10.45 12.71
CA TYR A 23 18.79 -9.06 12.63
C TYR A 23 19.13 -8.76 11.17
N PRO A 24 18.11 -8.58 10.31
CA PRO A 24 18.35 -8.28 8.92
C PRO A 24 19.05 -6.93 8.78
N VAL A 25 20.00 -6.84 7.85
CA VAL A 25 20.72 -5.58 7.57
C VAL A 25 19.79 -4.52 6.96
N ARG A 26 18.69 -4.95 6.33
CA ARG A 26 17.69 -4.09 5.69
C ARG A 26 16.30 -4.56 6.03
N ASN A 27 15.42 -3.62 6.38
CA ASN A 27 13.99 -3.86 6.57
C ASN A 27 13.15 -3.06 5.56
N ALA A 28 13.66 -1.90 5.13
CA ALA A 28 13.04 -1.06 4.12
C ALA A 28 13.00 -1.73 2.73
N GLU A 29 11.98 -1.39 1.95
CA GLU A 29 11.90 -1.78 0.54
C GLU A 29 12.84 -0.98 -0.37
N GLN A 30 13.26 0.21 0.06
CA GLN A 30 14.35 0.96 -0.57
C GLN A 30 15.72 0.43 -0.12
N ARG A 31 16.78 0.81 -0.84
CA ARG A 31 18.15 0.33 -0.61
C ARG A 31 18.82 0.99 0.61
N THR A 32 18.18 0.91 1.77
CA THR A 32 18.62 1.53 3.01
C THR A 32 18.97 0.47 4.04
N THR A 33 20.09 0.63 4.74
CA THR A 33 20.42 -0.25 5.87
C THR A 33 19.80 0.27 7.16
N GLU A 34 19.49 -0.62 8.10
CA GLU A 34 18.86 -0.25 9.36
C GLU A 34 19.67 0.77 10.18
N SER A 35 21.01 0.78 10.04
CA SER A 35 21.86 1.80 10.68
C SER A 35 21.76 3.18 10.04
N ASP A 36 21.42 3.25 8.74
CA ASP A 36 21.34 4.50 7.99
C ASP A 36 19.93 5.11 8.05
N GLU A 37 18.90 4.31 8.38
CA GLU A 37 17.51 4.76 8.42
C GLU A 37 17.32 6.05 9.23
N PRO A 38 17.84 6.20 10.48
CA PRO A 38 17.64 7.42 11.25
C PRO A 38 18.22 8.66 10.56
N VAL A 39 19.43 8.55 10.00
CA VAL A 39 20.11 9.68 9.32
C VAL A 39 19.34 10.12 8.08
N ILE A 40 18.83 9.17 7.30
CA ILE A 40 18.02 9.47 6.11
C ILE A 40 16.71 10.15 6.49
N ILE A 41 16.04 9.66 7.55
CA ILE A 41 14.79 10.24 8.03
C ILE A 41 15.03 11.66 8.55
N ASP A 42 16.01 11.85 9.43
CA ASP A 42 16.31 13.15 10.04
C ASP A 42 16.67 14.19 8.98
N ASN A 43 17.49 13.81 7.99
CA ASN A 43 17.82 14.70 6.87
C ASN A 43 16.59 15.01 6.01
N SER A 44 15.72 14.03 5.74
CA SER A 44 14.51 14.26 4.93
C SER A 44 13.53 15.20 5.64
N LEU A 45 13.37 15.05 6.96
CA LEU A 45 12.56 15.95 7.79
C LEU A 45 13.14 17.36 7.85
N TYR A 46 14.46 17.49 7.98
CA TYR A 46 15.13 18.79 7.94
C TYR A 46 14.93 19.51 6.60
N LEU A 47 15.04 18.80 5.46
CA LEU A 47 14.76 19.38 4.15
C LEU A 47 13.30 19.81 4.01
N ALA A 48 12.36 19.02 4.52
CA ALA A 48 10.95 19.38 4.56
C ALA A 48 10.67 20.65 5.39
N GLU A 49 11.36 20.83 6.52
CA GLU A 49 11.29 22.07 7.31
C GLU A 49 11.79 23.29 6.52
N LEU A 50 12.89 23.14 5.77
CA LEU A 50 13.39 24.19 4.89
C LEU A 50 12.41 24.50 3.76
N GLU A 51 11.81 23.50 3.14
CA GLU A 51 10.78 23.69 2.10
C GLU A 51 9.54 24.39 2.65
N ASN A 52 9.08 24.02 3.84
CA ASN A 52 7.92 24.64 4.50
C ASN A 52 8.19 26.12 4.87
N SER A 53 9.46 26.56 4.92
CA SER A 53 9.80 27.98 5.10
C SER A 53 9.61 28.83 3.83
N ILE A 54 9.42 28.18 2.67
CA ILE A 54 9.20 28.86 1.39
C ILE A 54 7.74 29.30 1.31
N ASN A 55 7.51 30.60 1.19
CA ASN A 55 6.15 31.16 1.14
C ASN A 55 5.49 30.91 -0.23
N LEU A 56 4.73 29.82 -0.32
CA LEU A 56 3.89 29.46 -1.47
C LEU A 56 2.43 29.26 -1.02
N PRO A 57 1.46 29.35 -1.95
CA PRO A 57 0.06 29.08 -1.62
C PRO A 57 -0.12 27.68 -1.01
N PRO A 58 -0.93 27.54 0.05
CA PRO A 58 -1.07 26.27 0.74
C PRO A 58 -1.77 25.23 -0.14
N ILE A 59 -1.15 24.06 -0.25
CA ILE A 59 -1.74 22.91 -0.93
C ILE A 59 -2.66 22.15 0.04
N LYS A 60 -3.90 21.91 -0.40
CA LYS A 60 -4.81 20.96 0.23
C LYS A 60 -4.52 19.56 -0.26
N VAL A 61 -4.42 18.63 0.69
CA VAL A 61 -4.13 17.22 0.40
C VAL A 61 -5.21 16.35 1.04
N ASP A 62 -5.85 15.52 0.23
CA ASP A 62 -6.81 14.52 0.69
C ASP A 62 -6.16 13.14 0.82
N VAL A 63 -6.82 12.24 1.54
CA VAL A 63 -6.45 10.82 1.63
C VAL A 63 -7.57 9.98 1.06
N VAL A 64 -7.23 8.94 0.31
CA VAL A 64 -8.18 7.99 -0.27
C VAL A 64 -7.82 6.58 0.17
N PHE A 65 -8.72 5.92 0.89
CA PHE A 65 -8.66 4.50 1.22
C PHE A 65 -9.53 3.68 0.29
N THR A 66 -9.10 2.46 -0.05
CA THR A 66 -9.97 1.41 -0.59
C THR A 66 -10.16 0.33 0.45
N TRP A 67 -11.40 -0.09 0.70
CA TRP A 67 -11.70 -1.08 1.72
C TRP A 67 -12.93 -1.93 1.38
N VAL A 68 -12.89 -3.19 1.82
CA VAL A 68 -14.03 -4.10 1.73
C VAL A 68 -14.14 -4.96 2.98
N ASN A 69 -15.35 -5.10 3.51
CA ASN A 69 -15.66 -6.10 4.52
C ASN A 69 -15.83 -7.47 3.84
N ASN A 70 -14.79 -8.29 3.89
CA ASN A 70 -14.81 -9.65 3.35
C ASN A 70 -15.73 -10.62 4.13
N GLN A 71 -16.26 -10.21 5.29
CA GLN A 71 -17.21 -10.98 6.10
C GLN A 71 -18.68 -10.61 5.83
N ASP A 72 -18.96 -9.58 5.04
CA ASP A 72 -20.33 -9.20 4.69
C ASP A 72 -21.00 -10.34 3.87
N PRO A 73 -22.07 -10.98 4.39
CA PRO A 73 -22.72 -12.09 3.71
C PRO A 73 -23.28 -11.71 2.33
N LYS A 74 -23.77 -10.47 2.17
CA LYS A 74 -24.29 -9.98 0.89
C LYS A 74 -23.17 -9.84 -0.12
N TRP A 75 -22.04 -9.28 0.30
CA TRP A 75 -20.84 -9.18 -0.54
C TRP A 75 -20.31 -10.56 -0.95
N GLN A 76 -20.18 -11.49 0.00
CA GLN A 76 -19.74 -12.86 -0.27
C GLN A 76 -20.67 -13.57 -1.26
N GLN A 77 -21.99 -13.40 -1.11
CA GLN A 77 -22.97 -13.95 -2.04
C GLN A 77 -22.80 -13.37 -3.45
N ARG A 78 -22.71 -12.04 -3.60
CA ARG A 78 -22.47 -11.40 -4.91
C ARG A 78 -21.16 -11.89 -5.54
N ARG A 79 -20.10 -12.02 -4.74
CA ARG A 79 -18.80 -12.51 -5.22
C ARG A 79 -18.87 -13.96 -5.70
N ARG A 80 -19.50 -14.85 -4.93
CA ARG A 80 -19.70 -16.27 -5.30
C ARG A 80 -20.50 -16.43 -6.59
N GLN A 81 -21.54 -15.64 -6.79
CA GLN A 81 -22.36 -15.67 -8.01
C GLN A 81 -21.53 -15.42 -9.28
N HIS A 82 -20.47 -14.60 -9.19
CA HIS A 82 -19.62 -14.25 -10.33
C HIS A 82 -18.35 -15.11 -10.44
N SER A 83 -18.01 -15.89 -9.41
CA SER A 83 -16.95 -16.89 -9.49
C SER A 83 -17.13 -17.98 -8.44
N PRO A 84 -17.77 -19.12 -8.79
CA PRO A 84 -17.92 -20.27 -7.90
C PRO A 84 -16.56 -20.89 -7.51
N THR A 85 -15.53 -20.75 -8.36
CA THR A 85 -14.17 -21.25 -8.12
C THR A 85 -13.28 -20.26 -7.38
N ALA A 86 -13.63 -18.97 -7.29
CA ALA A 86 -12.90 -18.00 -6.47
C ALA A 86 -12.96 -18.31 -4.96
N GLU A 87 -13.80 -19.27 -4.58
CA GLU A 87 -13.80 -19.85 -3.26
C GLU A 87 -12.59 -20.80 -3.08
N GLN A 88 -12.09 -21.57 -4.04
CA GLN A 88 -10.91 -22.45 -3.79
C GLN A 88 -9.64 -21.69 -3.37
N ASN A 89 -9.52 -20.41 -3.74
CA ASN A 89 -8.45 -19.52 -3.26
C ASN A 89 -8.79 -18.79 -1.93
N ALA A 90 -10.05 -18.82 -1.50
CA ALA A 90 -10.53 -18.30 -0.21
C ALA A 90 -10.89 -19.40 0.82
N LEU A 91 -11.00 -20.67 0.40
CA LEU A 91 -11.55 -21.85 1.09
C LEU A 91 -10.52 -22.63 1.90
N HIS A 92 -9.27 -22.19 1.99
CA HIS A 92 -8.35 -22.70 3.02
C HIS A 92 -8.63 -22.10 4.43
N ASN A 93 -9.83 -21.55 4.65
CA ASN A 93 -10.32 -21.02 5.91
C ASN A 93 -11.52 -21.85 6.45
N ASN A 94 -11.43 -23.18 6.36
CA ASN A 94 -12.23 -24.08 7.20
C ASN A 94 -11.43 -24.36 8.47
N ASP A 95 -11.58 -23.49 9.47
CA ASP A 95 -11.44 -23.82 10.88
C ASP A 95 -12.27 -22.80 11.69
N GLU A 96 -12.92 -23.27 12.74
CA GLU A 96 -13.93 -22.62 13.59
C GLU A 96 -13.43 -21.39 14.39
N ALA A 97 -12.46 -20.63 13.89
CA ALA A 97 -11.95 -19.39 14.46
C ALA A 97 -12.41 -18.15 13.66
N ARG A 98 -13.69 -18.12 13.29
CA ARG A 98 -14.32 -16.98 12.60
C ARG A 98 -14.63 -15.85 13.59
N PHE A 99 -13.73 -14.89 13.75
CA PHE A 99 -14.05 -13.61 14.40
C PHE A 99 -13.36 -12.41 13.71
N SER A 100 -14.21 -11.43 13.37
CA SER A 100 -13.95 -10.00 13.08
C SER A 100 -13.27 -9.57 11.77
N ASN A 101 -13.89 -8.59 11.13
CA ASN A 101 -13.27 -7.57 10.27
C ASN A 101 -12.11 -6.94 11.07
N HIS A 102 -10.86 -6.99 10.60
CA HIS A 102 -9.66 -6.93 11.44
C HIS A 102 -9.20 -5.51 11.84
N ASN A 103 -10.08 -4.51 11.82
CA ASN A 103 -9.75 -3.15 12.25
C ASN A 103 -8.47 -2.55 11.60
N GLU A 104 -7.89 -3.12 10.52
CA GLU A 104 -6.70 -2.52 9.90
C GLU A 104 -7.04 -1.13 9.39
N LEU A 105 -8.18 -0.98 8.70
CA LEU A 105 -8.67 0.34 8.28
C LEU A 105 -8.83 1.30 9.47
N TYR A 106 -9.29 0.81 10.64
CA TYR A 106 -9.40 1.64 11.85
C TYR A 106 -8.01 2.17 12.24
N TYR A 107 -7.03 1.29 12.44
CA TYR A 107 -5.69 1.69 12.83
C TYR A 107 -4.97 2.51 11.75
N SER A 108 -5.19 2.20 10.48
CA SER A 108 -4.63 2.91 9.34
C SER A 108 -5.17 4.33 9.26
N LEU A 109 -6.50 4.51 9.33
CA LEU A 109 -7.13 5.83 9.38
C LEU A 109 -6.70 6.62 10.61
N HIS A 110 -6.63 5.97 11.78
CA HIS A 110 -6.15 6.63 13.00
C HIS A 110 -4.67 7.02 12.89
N SER A 111 -3.84 6.23 12.22
CA SER A 111 -2.44 6.59 11.95
C SER A 111 -2.34 7.87 11.12
N VAL A 112 -3.21 8.04 10.10
CA VAL A 112 -3.31 9.27 9.31
C VAL A 112 -3.74 10.44 10.19
N ARG A 113 -4.81 10.30 10.99
CA ARG A 113 -5.29 11.38 11.86
C ARG A 113 -4.26 11.80 12.92
N THR A 114 -3.48 10.86 13.44
CA THR A 114 -2.47 11.13 14.47
C THR A 114 -1.20 11.74 13.88
N PHE A 115 -0.75 11.25 12.72
CA PHE A 115 0.57 11.59 12.20
C PHE A 115 0.58 12.54 11.01
N LEU A 116 -0.55 12.72 10.35
CA LEU A 116 -0.74 13.64 9.21
C LEU A 116 -1.88 14.65 9.52
N PRO A 117 -1.77 15.46 10.59
CA PRO A 117 -2.86 16.34 11.03
C PRO A 117 -3.22 17.45 10.02
N TRP A 118 -2.39 17.65 9.00
CA TRP A 118 -2.60 18.60 7.90
C TRP A 118 -3.50 18.07 6.78
N VAL A 119 -3.90 16.78 6.81
CA VAL A 119 -4.81 16.19 5.82
C VAL A 119 -6.16 16.91 5.85
N ASN A 120 -6.62 17.35 4.67
CA ASN A 120 -7.85 18.11 4.50
C ASN A 120 -9.09 17.20 4.66
N HIS A 121 -9.18 16.13 3.88
CA HIS A 121 -10.33 15.22 3.89
C HIS A 121 -9.88 13.77 3.67
N ILE A 122 -10.62 12.81 4.24
CA ILE A 122 -10.39 11.37 4.04
C ILE A 122 -11.61 10.77 3.33
N TYR A 123 -11.38 10.10 2.21
CA TYR A 123 -12.39 9.34 1.48
C TYR A 123 -12.13 7.84 1.66
N ILE A 124 -13.17 7.06 1.92
CA ILE A 124 -13.09 5.61 2.01
C ILE A 124 -14.01 5.03 0.95
N ILE A 125 -13.42 4.41 -0.07
CA ILE A 125 -14.14 3.73 -1.15
C ILE A 125 -14.56 2.34 -0.69
N THR A 126 -15.84 1.99 -0.85
CA THR A 126 -16.42 0.71 -0.40
C THR A 126 -17.39 0.10 -1.41
N ASP A 127 -17.71 -1.19 -1.24
CA ASP A 127 -18.74 -1.90 -2.03
C ASP A 127 -20.10 -1.93 -1.32
N ASN A 128 -20.70 -0.77 -1.14
CA ASN A 128 -21.95 -0.52 -0.42
C ASN A 128 -21.88 -0.97 1.05
N GLN A 129 -20.75 -0.65 1.68
CA GLN A 129 -20.41 -1.03 3.04
C GLN A 129 -19.98 0.17 3.86
N ARG A 130 -20.10 0.03 5.18
CA ARG A 130 -19.70 1.05 6.15
C ARG A 130 -19.03 0.35 7.34
N PRO A 131 -17.83 0.77 7.77
CA PRO A 131 -17.25 0.25 8.99
C PRO A 131 -18.12 0.62 10.20
N ASP A 132 -18.40 -0.35 11.08
CA ASP A 132 -19.34 -0.17 12.21
C ASP A 132 -18.87 0.90 13.20
N TRP A 133 -17.56 1.08 13.35
CA TRP A 133 -16.95 2.08 14.22
C TRP A 133 -16.98 3.51 13.66
N LEU A 134 -17.30 3.68 12.37
CA LEU A 134 -17.22 4.99 11.72
C LEU A 134 -18.54 5.74 11.87
N ASN A 135 -18.68 6.58 12.90
CA ASN A 135 -19.83 7.48 13.08
C ASN A 135 -19.55 8.86 12.43
N PRO A 136 -20.40 9.39 11.53
CA PRO A 136 -20.14 10.70 10.91
C PRO A 136 -19.94 11.84 11.92
N ALA A 137 -20.56 11.76 13.10
CA ALA A 137 -20.40 12.76 14.15
C ALA A 137 -18.96 12.83 14.70
N ASP A 138 -18.28 11.68 14.77
CA ASP A 138 -16.91 11.57 15.32
C ASP A 138 -15.83 11.81 14.25
N TYR A 139 -16.22 11.75 12.97
CA TYR A 139 -15.35 11.82 11.80
C TYR A 139 -15.91 12.78 10.73
N PRO A 140 -16.06 14.08 11.02
CA PRO A 140 -16.72 15.04 10.13
C PRO A 140 -15.99 15.28 8.80
N ASN A 141 -14.69 15.00 8.74
CA ASN A 141 -13.85 15.09 7.54
C ASN A 141 -13.61 13.72 6.87
N VAL A 142 -14.45 12.72 7.16
CA VAL A 142 -14.38 11.40 6.54
C VAL A 142 -15.66 11.12 5.76
N SER A 143 -15.54 10.71 4.50
CA SER A 143 -16.67 10.36 3.65
C SER A 143 -16.56 8.95 3.08
N ILE A 144 -17.67 8.22 3.10
CA ILE A 144 -17.79 6.92 2.43
C ILE A 144 -18.23 7.16 0.99
N ILE A 145 -17.46 6.62 0.05
CA ILE A 145 -17.74 6.68 -1.38
C ILE A 145 -18.05 5.26 -1.85
N ASP A 146 -19.27 5.05 -2.34
CA ASP A 146 -19.63 3.76 -2.92
C ASP A 146 -19.01 3.59 -4.31
N HIS A 147 -18.69 2.36 -4.70
CA HIS A 147 -18.22 2.04 -6.06
C HIS A 147 -19.10 2.66 -7.16
N SER A 148 -20.43 2.66 -7.00
CA SER A 148 -21.37 3.24 -7.98
C SER A 148 -21.30 4.75 -8.13
N GLN A 149 -20.64 5.46 -7.21
CA GLN A 149 -20.44 6.90 -7.32
C GLN A 149 -19.27 7.28 -8.25
N ILE A 150 -18.35 6.33 -8.52
CA ILE A 150 -17.12 6.60 -9.27
C ILE A 150 -16.90 5.67 -10.46
N ILE A 151 -17.59 4.53 -10.52
CA ILE A 151 -17.52 3.52 -11.58
C ILE A 151 -18.87 3.48 -12.32
N ASP A 152 -18.82 3.47 -13.65
CA ASP A 152 -20.01 3.28 -14.49
C ASP A 152 -20.74 1.95 -14.15
N PRO A 153 -22.07 1.97 -13.98
CA PRO A 153 -22.87 0.78 -13.70
C PRO A 153 -22.59 -0.44 -14.60
N GLN A 154 -22.18 -0.24 -15.85
CA GLN A 154 -21.88 -1.36 -16.77
C GLN A 154 -20.69 -2.22 -16.30
N TYR A 155 -19.77 -1.65 -15.53
CA TYR A 155 -18.60 -2.35 -14.99
C TYR A 155 -18.84 -2.93 -13.59
N LEU A 156 -20.03 -2.73 -13.00
CA LEU A 156 -20.38 -3.22 -11.67
C LEU A 156 -21.20 -4.53 -11.73
N PRO A 157 -21.18 -5.36 -10.66
CA PRO A 157 -20.28 -5.26 -9.50
C PRO A 157 -18.84 -5.67 -9.86
N THR A 158 -17.84 -5.06 -9.21
CA THR A 158 -16.44 -5.45 -9.38
C THR A 158 -15.79 -5.80 -8.05
N PHE A 159 -14.95 -6.84 -8.06
CA PHE A 159 -14.11 -7.27 -6.95
C PHE A 159 -12.62 -7.13 -7.30
N ASN A 160 -12.35 -6.41 -8.40
CA ASN A 160 -11.02 -6.18 -8.91
C ASN A 160 -10.51 -4.81 -8.44
N SER A 161 -9.50 -4.82 -7.57
CA SER A 161 -8.92 -3.55 -7.09
C SER A 161 -8.36 -2.69 -8.22
N HIS A 162 -7.80 -3.29 -9.29
CA HIS A 162 -7.27 -2.51 -10.41
C HIS A 162 -8.36 -1.68 -11.09
N VAL A 163 -9.59 -2.22 -11.17
CA VAL A 163 -10.76 -1.50 -11.71
C VAL A 163 -11.18 -0.38 -10.76
N ILE A 164 -11.20 -0.62 -9.44
CA ILE A 164 -11.53 0.40 -8.43
C ILE A 164 -10.49 1.53 -8.44
N GLU A 165 -9.21 1.16 -8.39
CA GLU A 165 -8.05 2.06 -8.43
C GLU A 165 -7.97 2.87 -9.72
N ALA A 166 -8.55 2.41 -10.84
CA ALA A 166 -8.61 3.18 -12.07
C ALA A 166 -9.50 4.43 -11.95
N HIS A 167 -10.44 4.45 -11.00
CA HIS A 167 -11.48 5.49 -10.90
C HIS A 167 -11.29 6.44 -9.71
N LEU A 168 -10.17 6.41 -8.99
CA LEU A 168 -9.97 7.24 -7.78
C LEU A 168 -10.21 8.74 -8.04
N HIS A 169 -9.81 9.24 -9.20
CA HIS A 169 -9.97 10.65 -9.58
C HIS A 169 -11.43 11.11 -9.76
N ASN A 170 -12.37 10.18 -9.87
CA ASN A 170 -13.81 10.48 -10.01
C ASN A 170 -14.49 10.76 -8.67
N ILE A 171 -13.80 10.61 -7.53
CA ILE A 171 -14.35 10.93 -6.22
C ILE A 171 -14.87 12.38 -6.22
N PRO A 172 -16.16 12.61 -5.86
CA PRO A 172 -16.72 13.94 -5.78
C PRO A 172 -15.93 14.82 -4.82
N ASN A 173 -15.62 16.04 -5.25
CA ASN A 173 -14.89 17.06 -4.47
C ASN A 173 -13.42 16.71 -4.11
N LEU A 174 -12.85 15.64 -4.67
CA LEU A 174 -11.43 15.32 -4.47
C LEU A 174 -10.52 16.47 -4.96
N ASN A 175 -9.61 16.93 -4.11
CA ASN A 175 -8.61 17.95 -4.43
C ASN A 175 -7.58 17.43 -5.46
N GLU A 176 -6.81 18.36 -6.04
CA GLU A 176 -5.77 18.01 -7.03
C GLU A 176 -4.71 17.08 -6.44
N HIS A 177 -4.32 17.28 -5.18
CA HIS A 177 -3.30 16.48 -4.51
C HIS A 177 -3.98 15.54 -3.53
N PHE A 178 -3.73 14.24 -3.67
CA PHE A 178 -4.27 13.25 -2.75
C PHE A 178 -3.31 12.09 -2.57
N ILE A 179 -3.43 11.39 -1.45
CA ILE A 179 -2.59 10.25 -1.13
C ILE A 179 -3.47 9.00 -1.09
N TYR A 180 -3.14 8.02 -1.92
CA TYR A 180 -3.83 6.74 -1.93
C TYR A 180 -3.23 5.78 -0.90
N PHE A 181 -4.09 5.10 -0.17
CA PHE A 181 -3.76 4.07 0.81
C PHE A 181 -4.58 2.79 0.55
N ASN A 182 -3.90 1.65 0.63
CA ASN A 182 -4.57 0.41 1.01
C ASN A 182 -4.86 0.42 2.53
N ASP A 183 -5.83 -0.37 2.97
CA ASP A 183 -6.22 -0.50 4.38
C ASP A 183 -5.16 -1.17 5.26
N ASP A 184 -4.20 -1.89 4.66
CA ASP A 184 -3.09 -2.57 5.32
C ASP A 184 -1.79 -1.73 5.42
N VAL A 185 -1.84 -0.45 5.06
CA VAL A 185 -0.73 0.51 5.14
C VAL A 185 -0.91 1.46 6.32
N PHE A 186 0.13 1.66 7.12
CA PHE A 186 0.07 2.48 8.33
C PHE A 186 1.17 3.54 8.34
N VAL A 187 0.81 4.76 8.72
CA VAL A 187 1.80 5.81 9.01
C VAL A 187 2.41 5.52 10.38
N ALA A 188 3.73 5.50 10.45
CA ALA A 188 4.43 5.03 11.65
C ALA A 188 4.96 6.16 12.55
N ARG A 189 5.03 7.39 12.02
CA ARG A 189 5.51 8.59 12.72
C ARG A 189 4.92 9.87 12.12
N PRO A 190 4.97 11.03 12.82
CA PRO A 190 4.58 12.31 12.22
C PRO A 190 5.39 12.58 10.95
N LEU A 191 4.69 12.92 9.87
CA LEU A 191 5.32 13.30 8.60
C LEU A 191 4.79 14.66 8.15
N PRO A 192 5.68 15.55 7.67
CA PRO A 192 5.26 16.81 7.05
C PRO A 192 4.60 16.53 5.70
N LYS A 193 3.86 17.52 5.18
CA LYS A 193 3.20 17.42 3.87
C LYS A 193 4.22 17.23 2.75
N GLU A 194 5.37 17.86 2.93
CA GLU A 194 6.55 17.88 2.05
C GLU A 194 7.18 16.49 1.88
N HIS A 195 6.85 15.53 2.74
CA HIS A 195 7.17 14.11 2.50
C HIS A 195 6.45 13.56 1.25
N PHE A 196 5.23 14.03 0.99
CA PHE A 196 4.36 13.54 -0.07
C PHE A 196 4.31 14.50 -1.27
N PHE A 197 4.25 15.81 -0.99
CA PHE A 197 4.18 16.88 -1.99
C PHE A 197 5.08 18.02 -1.57
N HIS A 198 6.10 18.31 -2.36
CA HIS A 198 6.95 19.48 -2.20
C HIS A 198 6.12 20.77 -2.17
N ALA A 199 6.68 21.84 -1.60
CA ALA A 199 5.98 23.12 -1.48
C ALA A 199 5.48 23.69 -2.83
N ASN A 200 6.12 23.31 -3.94
CA ASN A 200 5.73 23.67 -5.31
C ASN A 200 4.73 22.72 -5.99
N GLY A 201 4.21 21.72 -5.28
CA GLY A 201 3.23 20.75 -5.78
C GLY A 201 3.83 19.55 -6.52
N ILE A 202 5.16 19.39 -6.57
CA ILE A 202 5.77 18.17 -7.10
C ILE A 202 5.57 17.02 -6.11
N ALA A 203 5.06 15.89 -6.58
CA ALA A 203 4.82 14.72 -5.74
C ALA A 203 6.08 13.87 -5.51
N SER A 204 6.15 13.15 -4.40
CA SER A 204 7.18 12.14 -4.15
C SER A 204 6.84 10.80 -4.84
N LEU A 205 7.86 10.20 -5.47
CA LEU A 205 7.82 8.86 -6.05
C LEU A 205 8.72 7.93 -5.24
N PHE A 206 8.14 6.93 -4.59
CA PHE A 206 8.86 5.96 -3.76
C PHE A 206 9.18 4.69 -4.55
N ILE A 207 10.39 4.59 -5.08
CA ILE A 207 10.83 3.45 -5.90
C ILE A 207 11.44 2.36 -5.01
N ALA A 208 11.02 1.10 -5.16
CA ALA A 208 11.57 -0.02 -4.41
C ALA A 208 12.88 -0.58 -5.01
N ASP A 209 13.74 -1.15 -4.18
CA ASP A 209 14.97 -1.85 -4.59
C ASP A 209 14.69 -3.31 -4.99
N LYS A 210 13.82 -3.48 -6.00
CA LYS A 210 13.44 -4.78 -6.58
C LYS A 210 13.48 -4.68 -8.11
N SER A 211 13.71 -5.79 -8.79
CA SER A 211 13.68 -5.87 -10.26
C SER A 211 12.47 -6.68 -10.72
N LEU A 212 11.62 -6.05 -11.54
CA LEU A 212 10.44 -6.69 -12.15
C LEU A 212 10.86 -7.80 -13.11
N LYS A 213 11.96 -7.61 -13.84
CA LYS A 213 12.57 -8.65 -14.66
C LYS A 213 12.98 -9.87 -13.83
N GLN A 214 13.75 -9.67 -12.75
CA GLN A 214 14.15 -10.78 -11.87
C GLN A 214 12.95 -11.45 -11.20
N MET A 215 11.89 -10.70 -10.87
CA MET A 215 10.65 -11.28 -10.35
C MET A 215 9.99 -12.19 -11.39
N SER A 216 9.95 -11.76 -12.65
CA SER A 216 9.41 -12.56 -13.76
C SER A 216 10.21 -13.83 -14.01
N GLU A 217 11.54 -13.75 -13.97
CA GLU A 217 12.45 -14.89 -14.18
C GLU A 217 12.32 -15.97 -13.10
N ARG A 218 11.81 -15.62 -11.90
CA ARG A 218 11.52 -16.60 -10.83
C ARG A 218 10.30 -17.47 -11.12
N GLY A 219 9.54 -17.18 -12.18
CA GLY A 219 8.45 -18.01 -12.67
C GLY A 219 7.12 -17.88 -11.92
N THR A 220 6.97 -16.88 -11.05
CA THR A 220 5.68 -16.56 -10.42
C THR A 220 5.03 -15.41 -11.18
N ASP A 221 4.11 -15.73 -12.09
CA ASP A 221 3.27 -14.73 -12.74
C ASP A 221 2.08 -14.39 -11.85
N THR A 222 2.05 -13.18 -11.30
CA THR A 222 0.94 -12.66 -10.51
C THR A 222 0.20 -11.60 -11.30
N PRO A 223 -1.12 -11.42 -11.12
CA PRO A 223 -1.87 -10.36 -11.79
C PRO A 223 -1.25 -8.96 -11.57
N THR A 224 -0.68 -8.69 -10.40
CA THR A 224 -0.01 -7.41 -10.10
C THR A 224 1.31 -7.25 -10.88
N LEU A 225 2.10 -8.32 -11.02
CA LEU A 225 3.32 -8.28 -11.83
C LEU A 225 3.00 -8.11 -13.31
N SER A 226 2.01 -8.86 -13.80
CA SER A 226 1.49 -8.73 -15.17
C SER A 226 0.97 -7.31 -15.44
N ALA A 227 0.17 -6.74 -14.54
CA ALA A 227 -0.32 -5.36 -14.69
C ALA A 227 0.82 -4.33 -14.77
N SER A 228 1.86 -4.47 -13.93
CA SER A 228 3.04 -3.60 -13.99
C SER A 228 3.76 -3.71 -15.33
N LYS A 229 3.88 -4.93 -15.90
CA LYS A 229 4.47 -5.15 -17.22
C LYS A 229 3.63 -4.55 -18.35
N ASN A 230 2.31 -4.67 -18.27
CA ASN A 230 1.39 -4.06 -19.23
C ASN A 230 1.52 -2.54 -19.21
N CYS A 231 1.61 -1.93 -18.02
CA CYS A 231 1.87 -0.50 -17.88
C CYS A 231 3.24 -0.09 -18.44
N ILE A 232 4.31 -0.87 -18.23
CA ILE A 232 5.63 -0.59 -18.85
C ILE A 232 5.53 -0.62 -20.37
N ALA A 233 4.91 -1.65 -20.94
CA ALA A 233 4.74 -1.78 -22.38
C ALA A 233 3.97 -0.58 -22.96
N LEU A 234 2.94 -0.12 -22.26
CA LEU A 234 2.16 1.06 -22.63
C LEU A 234 2.98 2.35 -22.59
N LEU A 235 3.76 2.56 -21.51
CA LEU A 235 4.62 3.74 -21.39
C LEU A 235 5.69 3.79 -22.47
N GLN A 236 6.28 2.64 -22.83
CA GLN A 236 7.31 2.53 -23.86
C GLN A 236 6.84 2.89 -25.27
N GLN A 237 5.53 2.91 -25.53
CA GLN A 237 5.00 3.37 -26.81
C GLN A 237 5.13 4.89 -27.00
N HIS A 238 5.20 5.66 -25.91
CA HIS A 238 5.18 7.12 -25.94
C HIS A 238 6.42 7.78 -25.33
N TYR A 239 7.15 7.07 -24.48
CA TYR A 239 8.32 7.56 -23.78
C TYR A 239 9.52 6.66 -24.05
N ASP A 240 10.64 7.27 -24.40
CA ASP A 240 11.93 6.58 -24.42
C ASP A 240 12.39 6.34 -22.98
N CYS A 241 11.91 5.24 -22.39
CA CYS A 241 12.12 4.92 -20.99
C CYS A 241 12.40 3.44 -20.74
N HIS A 242 13.18 3.17 -19.69
CA HIS A 242 13.45 1.82 -19.21
C HIS A 242 13.12 1.73 -17.71
N ILE A 243 11.94 1.18 -17.41
CA ILE A 243 11.45 1.00 -16.05
C ILE A 243 11.52 -0.48 -15.69
N ASP A 244 12.28 -0.82 -14.64
CA ASP A 244 12.40 -2.19 -14.11
C ASP A 244 12.07 -2.27 -12.60
N ARG A 245 11.68 -1.16 -11.98
CA ARG A 245 11.46 -1.07 -10.54
C ARG A 245 9.96 -0.97 -10.23
N PRO A 246 9.42 -1.77 -9.29
CA PRO A 246 8.13 -1.47 -8.69
C PRO A 246 8.25 -0.29 -7.73
N LEU A 247 7.11 0.22 -7.27
CA LEU A 247 7.05 1.17 -6.17
C LEU A 247 7.13 0.45 -4.83
N VAL A 248 7.49 1.20 -3.79
CA VAL A 248 7.37 0.75 -2.40
C VAL A 248 5.89 0.49 -2.11
N HIS A 249 5.57 -0.63 -1.45
CA HIS A 249 4.22 -1.01 -1.08
C HIS A 249 3.77 -0.24 0.17
N THR A 250 3.50 1.05 -0.06
CA THR A 250 3.10 2.03 0.95
C THR A 250 2.01 2.95 0.36
N TYR A 251 1.75 4.07 1.01
CA TYR A 251 0.93 5.15 0.48
C TYR A 251 1.53 5.74 -0.80
N ILE A 252 0.67 6.25 -1.70
CA ILE A 252 1.10 6.78 -2.99
C ILE A 252 0.58 8.22 -3.17
N PRO A 253 1.47 9.24 -3.19
CA PRO A 253 1.09 10.60 -3.56
C PRO A 253 0.68 10.68 -5.04
N LEU A 254 -0.49 11.24 -5.32
CA LEU A 254 -1.11 11.24 -6.65
C LEU A 254 -1.72 12.60 -6.97
N HIS A 255 -1.74 12.91 -8.28
CA HIS A 255 -2.41 14.08 -8.83
C HIS A 255 -3.70 13.67 -9.55
N LYS A 256 -4.80 14.34 -9.26
CA LYS A 256 -6.08 14.15 -9.95
C LYS A 256 -5.94 14.43 -11.44
N SER A 257 -5.26 15.52 -11.81
CA SER A 257 -4.98 15.85 -13.22
C SER A 257 -4.16 14.78 -13.96
N SER A 258 -3.28 14.06 -13.26
CA SER A 258 -2.46 12.99 -13.87
C SER A 258 -3.25 11.71 -14.11
N PHE A 259 -4.26 11.41 -13.29
CA PHE A 259 -5.23 10.37 -13.59
C PHE A 259 -6.06 10.71 -14.83
N GLN A 260 -6.58 11.93 -14.89
CA GLN A 260 -7.34 12.41 -16.04
C GLN A 260 -6.51 12.34 -17.32
N PHE A 261 -5.22 12.72 -17.23
CA PHE A 261 -4.27 12.55 -18.32
C PHE A 261 -4.13 11.08 -18.75
N ALA A 262 -3.97 10.15 -17.80
CA ALA A 262 -3.87 8.73 -18.11
C ALA A 262 -5.14 8.21 -18.83
N TRP A 263 -6.33 8.58 -18.34
CA TRP A 263 -7.59 8.23 -18.99
C TRP A 263 -7.76 8.83 -20.37
N GLN A 264 -7.30 10.06 -20.57
CA GLN A 264 -7.36 10.72 -21.88
C GLN A 264 -6.45 10.04 -22.92
N HIS A 265 -5.27 9.58 -22.51
CA HIS A 265 -4.26 9.05 -23.43
C HIS A 265 -4.34 7.54 -23.63
N TYR A 266 -4.83 6.80 -22.63
CA TYR A 266 -4.86 5.34 -22.61
C TYR A 266 -6.27 4.79 -22.45
N ARG A 267 -7.27 5.53 -22.96
CA ARG A 267 -8.68 5.21 -22.79
C ARG A 267 -9.01 3.79 -23.23
N THR A 268 -8.53 3.41 -24.42
CA THR A 268 -8.82 2.11 -25.02
C THR A 268 -8.27 0.96 -24.18
N GLU A 269 -7.03 1.08 -23.69
CA GLU A 269 -6.38 0.07 -22.87
C GLU A 269 -7.01 0.00 -21.48
N ILE A 270 -7.43 1.14 -20.92
CA ILE A 270 -8.14 1.19 -19.64
C ILE A 270 -9.50 0.52 -19.77
N GLU A 271 -10.33 0.94 -20.73
CA GLU A 271 -11.68 0.38 -20.96
C GLU A 271 -11.64 -1.13 -21.24
N ALA A 272 -10.58 -1.63 -21.87
CA ALA A 272 -10.41 -3.05 -22.20
C ALA A 272 -10.40 -4.00 -20.99
N PHE A 273 -10.03 -3.54 -19.79
CA PHE A 273 -9.99 -4.39 -18.60
C PHE A 273 -11.08 -4.08 -17.56
N LEU A 274 -11.89 -3.03 -17.74
CA LEU A 274 -12.87 -2.61 -16.71
C LEU A 274 -13.98 -3.63 -16.48
N SER A 275 -14.30 -4.46 -17.48
CA SER A 275 -15.25 -5.57 -17.33
C SER A 275 -14.72 -6.73 -16.50
N ASN A 276 -13.41 -6.75 -16.17
CA ASN A 276 -12.80 -7.80 -15.37
C ASN A 276 -13.23 -7.67 -13.91
N ARG A 277 -14.22 -8.46 -13.51
CA ARG A 277 -14.73 -8.49 -12.12
C ARG A 277 -13.71 -8.98 -11.09
N PHE A 278 -12.66 -9.69 -11.53
CA PHE A 278 -11.55 -10.16 -10.70
C PHE A 278 -10.22 -9.82 -11.38
N ARG A 279 -9.16 -9.63 -10.58
CA ARG A 279 -7.82 -9.33 -11.10
C ARG A 279 -7.41 -10.35 -12.16
N SER A 280 -6.88 -9.87 -13.27
CA SER A 280 -6.40 -10.67 -14.39
C SER A 280 -5.01 -10.23 -14.84
N ASN A 281 -4.36 -11.04 -15.68
CA ASN A 281 -3.06 -10.71 -16.27
C ASN A 281 -3.17 -9.67 -17.41
N HIS A 282 -4.38 -9.25 -17.78
CA HIS A 282 -4.64 -8.23 -18.81
C HIS A 282 -4.96 -6.86 -18.20
N ASP A 283 -4.93 -6.74 -16.88
CA ASP A 283 -5.26 -5.48 -16.20
C ASP A 283 -4.10 -4.47 -16.31
N LEU A 284 -4.41 -3.21 -15.98
CA LEU A 284 -3.44 -2.15 -15.67
C LEU A 284 -3.57 -1.75 -14.20
N ASN A 285 -2.46 -1.45 -13.52
CA ASN A 285 -2.47 -0.91 -12.16
C ASN A 285 -2.21 0.60 -12.17
N LEU A 286 -3.29 1.38 -12.14
CA LEU A 286 -3.20 2.84 -12.32
C LEU A 286 -2.57 3.53 -11.11
N ALA A 287 -3.21 3.43 -9.94
CA ALA A 287 -2.83 4.17 -8.74
C ALA A 287 -1.45 3.79 -8.21
N THR A 288 -1.05 2.53 -8.36
CA THR A 288 0.17 1.96 -7.76
C THR A 288 1.32 1.77 -8.76
N PHE A 289 1.16 2.20 -10.01
CA PHE A 289 2.23 2.08 -11.01
C PHE A 289 2.11 3.07 -12.17
N LEU A 290 1.07 2.98 -13.02
CA LEU A 290 0.99 3.76 -14.27
C LEU A 290 0.99 5.26 -13.98
N VAL A 291 0.10 5.74 -13.11
CA VAL A 291 -0.04 7.18 -12.83
C VAL A 291 1.20 7.74 -12.13
N PRO A 292 1.78 7.10 -11.10
CA PRO A 292 3.04 7.56 -10.50
C PRO A 292 4.20 7.68 -11.51
N TRP A 293 4.36 6.72 -12.42
CA TRP A 293 5.38 6.79 -13.46
C TRP A 293 5.08 7.85 -14.52
N LEU A 294 3.82 8.03 -14.91
CA LEU A 294 3.41 9.14 -15.78
C LEU A 294 3.69 10.50 -15.15
N MET A 295 3.46 10.64 -13.84
CA MET A 295 3.81 11.86 -13.10
C MET A 295 5.31 12.13 -13.19
N PHE A 296 6.14 11.10 -13.05
CA PHE A 296 7.60 11.25 -13.12
C PHE A 296 8.06 11.63 -14.53
N LEU A 297 7.59 10.90 -15.55
CA LEU A 297 7.91 11.15 -16.96
C LEU A 297 7.44 12.53 -17.43
N ASN A 298 6.35 13.05 -16.87
CA ASN A 298 5.82 14.37 -17.16
C ASN A 298 6.27 15.46 -16.16
N ARG A 299 7.33 15.21 -15.37
CA ARG A 299 7.95 16.18 -14.44
C ARG A 299 7.01 16.74 -13.37
N LYS A 300 6.02 15.94 -12.96
CA LYS A 300 5.08 16.21 -11.86
C LYS A 300 5.44 15.48 -10.57
N SER A 301 6.42 14.58 -10.61
CA SER A 301 6.97 13.93 -9.41
C SER A 301 8.50 13.80 -9.47
N THR A 302 9.12 13.62 -8.31
CA THR A 302 10.55 13.33 -8.16
C THR A 302 10.76 12.15 -7.21
N VAL A 303 11.94 11.53 -7.24
CA VAL A 303 12.23 10.39 -6.36
C VAL A 303 12.38 10.86 -4.90
N GLY A 304 11.67 10.19 -3.99
CA GLY A 304 11.68 10.49 -2.56
C GLY A 304 12.22 9.32 -1.70
N ASN A 305 12.53 9.64 -0.45
CA ASN A 305 12.92 8.66 0.56
C ASN A 305 11.69 8.10 1.27
N GLU A 306 11.60 6.78 1.38
CA GLU A 306 10.55 6.07 2.09
C GLU A 306 11.11 4.84 2.80
N ILE A 307 11.21 4.95 4.12
CA ILE A 307 11.54 3.82 4.99
C ILE A 307 10.23 3.12 5.34
N CYS A 308 9.80 2.20 4.48
CA CYS A 308 8.62 1.35 4.69
C CYS A 308 9.00 -0.07 5.11
N TYR A 309 8.47 -0.54 6.23
CA TYR A 309 8.59 -1.95 6.63
C TYR A 309 7.44 -2.77 6.06
N TYR A 310 7.72 -3.56 5.03
CA TYR A 310 6.75 -4.47 4.42
C TYR A 310 6.91 -5.91 4.94
N PHE A 311 5.83 -6.50 5.47
CA PHE A 311 5.85 -7.89 5.92
C PHE A 311 4.51 -8.61 5.71
N ASN A 312 4.61 -9.94 5.61
CA ASN A 312 3.45 -10.82 5.56
C ASN A 312 3.02 -11.22 6.97
N ILE A 313 1.78 -10.94 7.34
CA ILE A 313 1.25 -11.22 8.68
C ILE A 313 1.14 -12.72 8.99
N ARG A 314 0.94 -13.56 7.97
CA ARG A 314 0.90 -15.03 8.11
C ARG A 314 2.29 -15.62 8.34
N SER A 315 3.36 -14.91 7.98
CA SER A 315 4.72 -15.44 8.04
C SER A 315 5.16 -15.75 9.47
N ASN A 316 5.92 -16.83 9.66
CA ASN A 316 6.64 -17.09 10.91
C ASN A 316 7.66 -16.02 11.31
N LYS A 317 7.95 -15.07 10.43
CA LYS A 317 8.79 -13.91 10.71
C LYS A 317 8.00 -12.69 11.19
N ALA A 318 6.67 -12.66 11.06
CA ALA A 318 5.85 -11.50 11.44
C ALA A 318 6.06 -11.07 12.90
N PRO A 319 6.13 -11.98 13.90
CA PRO A 319 6.35 -11.56 15.30
C PRO A 319 7.67 -10.82 15.53
N ALA A 320 8.72 -11.14 14.76
CA ALA A 320 9.99 -10.42 14.86
C ALA A 320 9.86 -8.98 14.34
N GLN A 321 9.06 -8.76 13.30
CA GLN A 321 8.74 -7.42 12.80
C GLN A 321 7.90 -6.62 13.81
N TYR A 322 6.95 -7.28 14.48
CA TYR A 322 6.12 -6.65 15.52
C TYR A 322 6.96 -6.14 16.69
N ILE A 323 7.86 -6.98 17.21
CA ILE A 323 8.79 -6.60 18.29
C ILE A 323 9.64 -5.41 17.84
N LYS A 324 10.20 -5.48 16.63
CA LYS A 324 11.04 -4.41 16.09
C LYS A 324 10.29 -3.09 15.97
N LEU A 325 9.07 -3.08 15.43
CA LEU A 325 8.25 -1.86 15.33
C LEU A 325 8.02 -1.22 16.70
N LEU A 326 7.67 -2.04 17.71
CA LEU A 326 7.44 -1.56 19.07
C LEU A 326 8.72 -1.04 19.74
N GLU A 327 9.86 -1.71 19.55
CA GLU A 327 11.16 -1.26 20.05
C GLU A 327 11.60 0.05 19.37
N ASN A 328 11.47 0.13 18.05
CA ASN A 328 11.76 1.34 17.29
C ASN A 328 10.89 2.51 17.75
N LYS A 329 9.59 2.27 18.01
CA LYS A 329 8.70 3.29 18.59
C LYS A 329 9.15 3.76 19.97
N LYS A 330 9.56 2.85 20.85
CA LYS A 330 10.08 3.20 22.19
C LYS A 330 11.35 4.05 22.11
N ASN A 331 12.18 3.83 21.09
CA ASN A 331 13.47 4.48 20.92
C ASN A 331 13.46 5.71 20.00
N GLY A 332 12.29 6.14 19.50
CA GLY A 332 12.20 7.27 18.56
C GLY A 332 12.79 6.98 17.16
N ARG A 333 12.87 5.70 16.78
CA ARG A 333 13.44 5.21 15.51
C ARG A 333 12.39 4.57 14.61
N GLN A 334 11.16 5.07 14.67
CA GLN A 334 10.08 4.58 13.84
C GLN A 334 10.43 4.73 12.34
N PRO A 335 10.09 3.75 11.49
CA PRO A 335 10.08 3.95 10.05
C PRO A 335 9.09 5.08 9.67
N HIS A 336 9.06 5.49 8.41
CA HIS A 336 8.00 6.40 7.93
C HIS A 336 6.65 5.68 7.93
N SER A 337 6.63 4.44 7.44
CA SER A 337 5.44 3.61 7.32
C SER A 337 5.71 2.12 7.52
N PHE A 338 4.66 1.33 7.65
CA PHE A 338 4.73 -0.12 7.52
C PHE A 338 3.48 -0.67 6.84
N CYS A 339 3.63 -1.82 6.17
CA CYS A 339 2.54 -2.52 5.51
C CYS A 339 2.45 -3.95 6.03
N ALA A 340 1.25 -4.30 6.53
CA ALA A 340 0.94 -5.58 7.15
C ALA A 340 0.14 -6.47 6.19
N ASN A 341 0.74 -6.82 5.06
CA ASN A 341 0.04 -7.48 3.96
C ASN A 341 -0.36 -8.94 4.32
N ASP A 342 -1.56 -9.33 3.91
CA ASP A 342 -2.08 -10.68 4.08
C ASP A 342 -2.03 -11.50 2.77
N PHE A 343 -1.02 -12.36 2.65
CA PHE A 343 -0.91 -13.29 1.53
C PHE A 343 -0.46 -14.68 1.96
N HIS A 344 -0.84 -15.68 1.17
CA HIS A 344 -0.54 -17.08 1.48
C HIS A 344 0.97 -17.31 1.66
N SER A 345 1.33 -18.00 2.75
CA SER A 345 2.70 -18.42 3.03
C SER A 345 2.77 -19.92 3.24
N GLN A 346 3.89 -20.55 2.88
CA GLN A 346 4.11 -22.00 3.08
C GLN A 346 4.16 -22.39 4.57
N GLN A 347 4.49 -21.44 5.45
CA GLN A 347 4.59 -21.65 6.89
C GLN A 347 3.83 -20.54 7.61
N GLN A 348 2.61 -20.86 8.04
CA GLN A 348 1.70 -19.92 8.67
C GLN A 348 1.80 -19.99 10.20
N ILE A 349 1.77 -18.83 10.87
CA ILE A 349 1.60 -18.80 12.34
C ILE A 349 0.12 -18.92 12.68
N LYS A 350 -0.17 -19.61 13.79
CA LYS A 350 -1.53 -19.63 14.35
C LYS A 350 -1.91 -18.25 14.89
N ASN A 351 -3.18 -17.89 14.77
CA ASN A 351 -3.76 -16.64 15.27
C ASN A 351 -2.98 -15.40 14.80
N TYR A 352 -2.56 -15.38 13.53
CA TYR A 352 -1.79 -14.28 12.95
C TYR A 352 -2.53 -12.94 13.04
N GLN A 353 -3.86 -12.98 12.89
CA GLN A 353 -4.76 -11.83 13.03
C GLN A 353 -4.72 -11.24 14.44
N ASP A 354 -5.03 -12.00 15.49
CA ASP A 354 -4.99 -11.52 16.88
C ASP A 354 -3.64 -10.92 17.24
N LYS A 355 -2.55 -11.53 16.75
CA LYS A 355 -1.18 -11.02 16.96
C LYS A 355 -0.95 -9.68 16.29
N LEU A 356 -1.49 -9.48 15.08
CA LEU A 356 -1.45 -8.18 14.41
C LEU A 356 -2.24 -7.14 15.20
N ILE A 357 -3.48 -7.45 15.61
CA ILE A 357 -4.31 -6.53 16.38
C ILE A 357 -3.63 -6.12 17.67
N GLN A 358 -3.11 -7.08 18.43
CA GLN A 358 -2.37 -6.79 19.66
C GLN A 358 -1.14 -5.91 19.41
N MET A 359 -0.44 -6.12 18.28
CA MET A 359 0.67 -5.26 17.89
C MET A 359 0.18 -3.84 17.57
N LEU A 360 -0.87 -3.68 16.76
CA LEU A 360 -1.44 -2.39 16.38
C LEU A 360 -1.98 -1.63 17.60
N GLU A 361 -2.71 -2.30 18.49
CA GLU A 361 -3.14 -1.74 19.78
C GLU A 361 -1.95 -1.20 20.56
N ASN A 362 -0.90 -2.02 20.74
CA ASN A 362 0.28 -1.61 21.48
C ASN A 362 1.07 -0.50 20.78
N TYR A 363 1.08 -0.49 19.44
CA TYR A 363 1.74 0.53 18.67
C TYR A 363 0.98 1.85 18.78
N PHE A 364 -0.35 1.87 18.63
CA PHE A 364 -1.15 3.09 18.55
C PHE A 364 -1.79 3.54 19.87
N LYS A 365 -1.59 2.81 20.98
CA LYS A 365 -1.94 3.28 22.32
C LYS A 365 -1.41 4.70 22.56
N THR A 366 -2.33 5.63 22.79
CA THR A 366 -2.03 6.97 23.32
C THR A 366 -1.40 6.80 24.69
N LYS A 367 -0.24 7.44 24.90
CA LYS A 367 0.38 7.54 26.21
C LYS A 367 -0.36 8.54 27.09
#